data_AF-A3K1Z0-F1
#
_entry.id   AF-A3K1Z0-F1
#
_cell.length_a   1.000
_cell.length_b   1.000
_cell.length_c   1.000
_cell.angle_alpha   90.00
_cell.angle_beta   90.00
_cell.angle_gamma   90.00
#
_symmetry.space_group_name_H-M   'P 1'
#
loop_
_entity.id
_entity.type
_entity.pdbx_description
1 polymer ?
#
loop_
_entity_poly.entity_id
_entity_poly.type
_entity_poly.pdbx_seq_one_letter_code
_entity_poly.pdbx_strand_id
1 'polypeptide(L)'
;MDMDEAEQRAGEARVREHLIEPLMRIGLMRPSGLKVDAFGDMQRSLCQRLAYMSAVDLEALREVVETNPAGAGKDRWPGGPWILDRAREISPPQPGASPLIRSVFAHRTGRSALAEGWAPELLDQVRKTRRFPNDDVCAFVRSQARGDVERAATLRRRQETGGCLSDADAAWLYRREEKEVLCQQIAVGQVA
;
A
#
# COMPACT_ATOMS: atom_id res chain seq x y z
N MET A 1 -7.28 8.49 -9.47
CA MET A 1 -8.64 8.96 -9.76
C MET A 1 -9.36 8.81 -8.45
N ASP A 2 -9.86 9.89 -7.84
CA ASP A 2 -10.79 9.68 -6.72
C ASP A 2 -11.91 8.81 -7.30
N MET A 3 -12.05 7.61 -6.73
CA MET A 3 -13.01 6.61 -7.19
C MET A 3 -14.37 7.30 -7.30
N ASP A 4 -15.04 7.17 -8.45
CA ASP A 4 -16.34 7.83 -8.66
C ASP A 4 -17.28 7.48 -7.50
N GLU A 5 -18.11 8.41 -7.04
CA GLU A 5 -18.98 8.18 -5.89
C GLU A 5 -19.85 6.93 -6.07
N ALA A 6 -20.21 6.62 -7.33
CA ALA A 6 -20.91 5.39 -7.70
C ALA A 6 -20.04 4.14 -7.49
N GLU A 7 -18.78 4.18 -7.90
CA GLU A 7 -17.81 3.09 -7.72
C GLU A 7 -17.43 2.89 -6.25
N GLN A 8 -17.26 3.98 -5.49
CA GLN A 8 -17.07 3.95 -4.04
C GLN A 8 -18.27 3.31 -3.34
N ARG A 9 -19.49 3.71 -3.69
CA ARG A 9 -20.70 3.11 -3.12
C ARG A 9 -20.83 1.63 -3.46
N ALA A 10 -20.50 1.24 -4.69
CA ALA A 10 -20.49 -0.16 -5.11
C ALA A 10 -19.42 -0.97 -4.36
N GLY A 11 -18.23 -0.41 -4.17
CA GLY A 11 -17.16 -1.01 -3.38
C GLY A 11 -17.55 -1.18 -1.91
N GLU A 12 -18.13 -0.15 -1.28
CA GLU A 12 -18.62 -0.24 0.09
C GLU A 12 -19.72 -1.29 0.28
N ALA A 13 -20.64 -1.41 -0.68
CA ALA A 13 -21.66 -2.45 -0.70
C ALA A 13 -21.03 -3.85 -0.77
N ARG A 14 -20.04 -4.03 -1.65
CA ARG A 14 -19.28 -5.28 -1.78
C ARG A 14 -18.57 -5.66 -0.48
N VAL A 15 -17.92 -4.72 0.19
CA VAL A 15 -17.28 -4.97 1.50
C VAL A 15 -18.32 -5.40 2.54
N ARG A 16 -19.49 -4.77 2.54
CA ARG A 16 -20.56 -5.15 3.46
C ARG A 16 -21.04 -6.58 3.21
N GLU A 17 -21.29 -6.93 1.95
CA GLU A 17 -21.81 -8.24 1.54
C GLU A 17 -20.80 -9.39 1.75
N HIS A 18 -19.54 -9.21 1.35
CA HIS A 18 -18.56 -10.30 1.35
C HIS A 18 -17.78 -10.43 2.67
N LEU A 19 -17.66 -9.35 3.45
CA LEU A 19 -16.90 -9.32 4.71
C LEU A 19 -17.78 -9.07 5.93
N ILE A 20 -18.52 -7.97 5.98
CA ILE A 20 -19.16 -7.54 7.24
C ILE A 20 -20.33 -8.44 7.64
N GLU A 21 -21.30 -8.62 6.76
CA GLU A 21 -22.50 -9.40 7.03
C GLU A 21 -22.20 -10.88 7.30
N PRO A 22 -21.28 -11.55 6.56
CA PRO A 22 -20.87 -12.92 6.89
C PRO A 22 -20.27 -13.06 8.28
N LEU A 23 -19.36 -12.16 8.68
CA LEU A 23 -18.75 -12.17 10.00
C LEU A 23 -19.77 -11.90 11.13
N MET A 24 -20.83 -11.14 10.85
CA MET A 24 -21.95 -10.99 11.79
C MET A 24 -22.80 -12.26 11.86
N ARG A 25 -23.04 -12.92 10.72
CA ARG A 25 -23.88 -14.12 10.63
C ARG A 25 -23.30 -15.32 11.37
N ILE A 26 -21.98 -15.46 11.39
CA ILE A 26 -21.29 -16.50 12.17
C ILE A 26 -21.28 -16.24 13.69
N GLY A 27 -21.80 -15.08 14.13
CA GLY A 27 -22.03 -14.80 15.55
C GLY A 27 -20.84 -14.21 16.29
N LEU A 28 -19.81 -13.70 15.61
CA LEU A 28 -18.70 -13.02 16.29
C LEU A 28 -19.21 -11.78 17.05
N MET A 29 -18.88 -11.71 18.33
CA MET A 29 -19.26 -10.59 19.19
C MET A 29 -18.39 -9.35 18.91
N ARG A 30 -18.92 -8.18 19.25
CA ARG A 30 -18.19 -6.92 19.11
C ARG A 30 -16.87 -6.94 19.91
N PRO A 31 -15.84 -6.17 19.48
CA PRO A 31 -14.61 -6.01 20.24
C PRO A 31 -14.91 -5.52 21.66
N SER A 32 -14.14 -6.01 22.64
CA SER A 32 -14.34 -5.65 24.05
C SER A 32 -14.18 -4.14 24.26
N GLY A 33 -15.03 -3.54 25.10
CA GLY A 33 -15.01 -2.11 25.41
C GLY A 33 -15.56 -1.19 24.30
N LEU A 34 -15.94 -1.72 23.13
CA LEU A 34 -16.52 -0.91 22.06
C LEU A 34 -18.04 -0.78 22.24
N LYS A 35 -18.56 0.45 22.20
CA LYS A 35 -20.01 0.73 22.21
C LYS A 35 -20.68 0.29 20.91
N VAL A 36 -22.01 0.14 20.90
CA VAL A 36 -22.75 -0.32 19.70
C VAL A 36 -22.54 0.66 18.56
N ASP A 37 -22.70 1.96 18.82
CA ASP A 37 -22.51 3.00 17.80
C ASP A 37 -21.07 3.01 17.27
N ALA A 38 -20.08 2.94 18.17
CA ALA A 38 -18.66 2.89 17.81
C ALA A 38 -18.30 1.63 17.00
N PHE A 39 -18.99 0.50 17.20
CA PHE A 39 -18.85 -0.68 16.38
C PHE A 39 -19.45 -0.47 14.98
N GLY A 40 -20.61 0.16 14.89
CA GLY A 40 -21.19 0.58 13.61
C GLY A 40 -20.28 1.54 12.84
N ASP A 41 -19.65 2.49 13.53
CA ASP A 41 -18.69 3.44 12.94
C ASP A 41 -17.45 2.71 12.41
N MET A 42 -16.94 1.74 13.17
CA MET A 42 -15.84 0.88 12.73
C MET A 42 -16.19 0.13 11.45
N GLN A 43 -17.38 -0.48 11.39
CA GLN A 43 -17.85 -1.19 10.19
C GLN A 43 -17.95 -0.26 8.98
N ARG A 44 -18.50 0.96 9.15
CA ARG A 44 -18.56 1.96 8.06
C ARG A 44 -17.17 2.38 7.59
N SER A 45 -16.23 2.58 8.52
CA SER A 45 -14.85 2.90 8.16
C SER A 45 -14.16 1.76 7.41
N LEU A 46 -14.43 0.50 7.78
CA LEU A 46 -13.92 -0.66 7.04
C LEU A 46 -14.50 -0.72 5.62
N CYS A 47 -15.81 -0.53 5.44
CA CYS A 47 -16.43 -0.44 4.11
C CYS A 47 -15.74 0.61 3.25
N GLN A 48 -15.58 1.83 3.77
CA GLN A 48 -14.96 2.94 3.02
C GLN A 48 -13.53 2.62 2.60
N ARG A 49 -12.73 2.08 3.52
CA ARG A 49 -11.29 1.89 3.33
C ARG A 49 -10.93 0.65 2.54
N LEU A 50 -11.82 -0.34 2.48
CA LEU A 50 -11.62 -1.59 1.76
C LEU A 50 -12.39 -1.62 0.43
N ALA A 51 -13.08 -0.53 0.06
CA ALA A 51 -13.91 -0.44 -1.15
C ALA A 51 -13.12 -0.73 -2.45
N TYR A 52 -11.80 -0.54 -2.44
CA TYR A 52 -10.91 -0.84 -3.55
C TYR A 52 -10.69 -2.35 -3.77
N MET A 53 -10.99 -3.20 -2.79
CA MET A 53 -10.72 -4.63 -2.86
C MET A 53 -11.73 -5.36 -3.77
N SER A 54 -11.26 -6.38 -4.48
CA SER A 54 -12.12 -7.28 -5.23
C SER A 54 -12.97 -8.15 -4.30
N ALA A 55 -14.05 -8.75 -4.81
CA ALA A 55 -14.85 -9.70 -4.03
C ALA A 55 -14.01 -10.90 -3.55
N VAL A 56 -13.12 -11.40 -4.41
CA VAL A 56 -12.21 -12.50 -4.10
C VAL A 56 -11.27 -12.14 -2.95
N ASP A 57 -10.66 -10.95 -2.99
CA ASP A 57 -9.76 -10.51 -1.91
C ASP A 57 -10.52 -10.33 -0.58
N LEU A 58 -11.78 -9.89 -0.63
CA LEU A 58 -12.63 -9.74 0.55
C LEU A 58 -13.04 -11.08 1.16
N GLU A 59 -13.29 -12.10 0.33
CA GLU A 59 -13.56 -13.46 0.79
C GLU A 59 -12.33 -14.10 1.42
N ALA A 60 -11.15 -13.91 0.82
CA ALA A 60 -9.88 -14.32 1.44
C ALA A 60 -9.65 -13.61 2.78
N LEU A 61 -9.94 -12.30 2.84
CA LEU A 61 -9.84 -11.54 4.09
C LEU A 61 -10.82 -12.08 5.14
N ARG A 62 -12.05 -12.42 4.75
CA ARG A 62 -13.04 -13.03 5.65
C ARG A 62 -12.48 -14.29 6.28
N GLU A 63 -11.96 -15.23 5.49
CA GLU A 63 -11.39 -16.49 6.01
C GLU A 63 -10.28 -16.24 7.04
N VAL A 64 -9.43 -15.25 6.80
CA VAL A 64 -8.39 -14.83 7.76
C VAL A 64 -9.00 -14.30 9.05
N VAL A 65 -10.07 -13.50 8.99
CA VAL A 65 -10.74 -12.99 10.19
C VAL A 65 -11.46 -14.10 10.97
N GLU A 66 -12.15 -15.00 10.27
CA GLU A 66 -12.89 -16.13 10.85
C GLU A 66 -11.98 -17.08 11.64
N THR A 67 -10.76 -17.31 11.13
CA THR A 67 -9.75 -18.17 11.76
C THR A 67 -8.96 -17.48 12.87
N ASN A 68 -9.07 -16.16 13.00
CA ASN A 68 -8.33 -15.36 13.97
C ASN A 68 -9.24 -14.47 14.84
N PRO A 69 -10.25 -15.04 15.53
CA PRO A 69 -11.08 -14.26 16.42
C PRO A 69 -10.28 -13.72 17.62
N ALA A 70 -10.69 -12.56 18.09
CA ALA A 70 -10.07 -11.84 19.19
C ALA A 70 -10.72 -12.16 20.55
N GLY A 71 -10.11 -11.63 21.62
CA GLY A 71 -10.54 -11.86 22.99
C GLY A 71 -10.07 -13.20 23.56
N ALA A 72 -10.15 -13.34 24.88
CA ALA A 72 -9.75 -14.56 25.58
C ALA A 72 -10.63 -15.77 25.18
N GLY A 73 -11.91 -15.52 24.88
CA GLY A 73 -12.87 -16.54 24.46
C GLY A 73 -12.83 -16.89 22.97
N LYS A 74 -11.98 -16.21 22.16
CA LYS A 74 -11.89 -16.43 20.71
C LYS A 74 -13.26 -16.33 20.02
N ASP A 75 -14.07 -15.38 20.48
CA ASP A 75 -15.46 -15.19 20.09
C ASP A 75 -15.75 -13.77 19.60
N ARG A 76 -14.71 -12.94 19.42
CA ARG A 76 -14.87 -11.52 19.09
C ARG A 76 -14.25 -11.13 17.76
N TRP A 77 -14.80 -10.08 17.19
CA TRP A 77 -14.17 -9.36 16.09
C TRP A 77 -12.78 -8.84 16.49
N PRO A 78 -11.76 -9.05 15.63
CA PRO A 78 -10.52 -8.31 15.73
C PRO A 78 -10.74 -6.81 15.63
N GLY A 79 -9.80 -6.04 16.18
CA GLY A 79 -9.83 -4.59 16.04
C GLY A 79 -9.69 -4.16 14.58
N GLY A 80 -10.40 -3.10 14.18
CA GLY A 80 -10.32 -2.55 12.83
C GLY A 80 -8.90 -2.34 12.28
N PRO A 81 -7.93 -1.82 13.06
CA PRO A 81 -6.54 -1.70 12.62
C PRO A 81 -5.90 -3.03 12.20
N TRP A 82 -6.22 -4.14 12.87
CA TRP A 82 -5.69 -5.47 12.54
C TRP A 82 -6.30 -6.00 11.24
N ILE A 83 -7.61 -5.83 11.04
CA ILE A 83 -8.29 -6.24 9.80
C ILE A 83 -7.71 -5.49 8.60
N LEU A 84 -7.53 -4.18 8.73
CA LEU A 84 -6.92 -3.34 7.69
C LEU A 84 -5.47 -3.70 7.39
N ASP A 85 -4.76 -4.28 8.36
CA ASP A 85 -3.39 -4.74 8.17
C ASP A 85 -3.35 -6.02 7.33
N ARG A 86 -4.19 -7.01 7.66
CA ARG A 86 -4.36 -8.23 6.85
C ARG A 86 -4.86 -7.92 5.43
N ALA A 87 -5.79 -6.98 5.30
CA ALA A 87 -6.30 -6.54 4.00
C ALA A 87 -5.18 -6.06 3.06
N ARG A 88 -4.18 -5.34 3.60
CA ARG A 88 -3.04 -4.84 2.81
C ARG A 88 -2.06 -5.92 2.39
N GLU A 89 -1.99 -7.03 3.14
CA GLU A 89 -1.17 -8.19 2.76
C GLU A 89 -1.81 -8.94 1.59
N ILE A 90 -3.14 -9.05 1.58
CA ILE A 90 -3.90 -9.72 0.53
C ILE A 90 -3.97 -8.85 -0.72
N SER A 91 -4.39 -7.60 -0.57
CA SER A 91 -4.59 -6.65 -1.66
C SER A 91 -3.88 -5.34 -1.32
N PRO A 92 -2.58 -5.21 -1.65
CA PRO A 92 -1.83 -3.99 -1.42
C PRO A 92 -2.52 -2.83 -2.17
N PRO A 93 -2.84 -1.71 -1.50
CA PRO A 93 -3.43 -0.56 -2.18
C PRO A 93 -2.45 -0.05 -3.24
N GLN A 94 -3.01 0.51 -4.33
CA GLN A 94 -2.21 1.01 -5.43
C GLN A 94 -1.09 1.95 -4.94
N PRO A 95 0.10 1.91 -5.58
CA PRO A 95 1.16 2.86 -5.30
C PRO A 95 0.61 4.29 -5.32
N GLY A 96 0.96 5.14 -4.35
CA GLY A 96 0.44 6.52 -4.33
C GLY A 96 -0.96 6.71 -3.74
N ALA A 97 -1.75 5.67 -3.45
CA ALA A 97 -3.03 5.81 -2.74
C ALA A 97 -2.85 6.18 -1.24
N SER A 98 -1.66 5.99 -0.68
CA SER A 98 -1.37 6.30 0.72
C SER A 98 -1.12 7.81 0.92
N PRO A 99 -1.88 8.51 1.79
CA PRO A 99 -1.62 9.91 2.12
C PRO A 99 -0.22 10.15 2.67
N LEU A 100 0.32 9.19 3.42
CA LEU A 100 1.71 9.24 3.91
C LEU A 100 2.70 9.26 2.75
N ILE A 101 2.54 8.36 1.78
CA ILE A 101 3.44 8.26 0.62
C ILE A 101 3.37 9.56 -0.19
N ARG A 102 2.17 10.08 -0.46
CA ARG A 102 1.99 11.38 -1.13
C ARG A 102 2.71 12.51 -0.38
N SER A 103 2.56 12.57 0.95
CA SER A 103 3.21 13.57 1.79
C SER A 103 4.75 13.46 1.76
N VAL A 104 5.30 12.25 1.81
CA VAL A 104 6.76 12.03 1.72
C VAL A 104 7.32 12.52 0.38
N PHE A 105 6.65 12.19 -0.72
CA PHE A 105 7.09 12.58 -2.06
C PHE A 105 6.87 14.06 -2.39
N ALA A 106 5.90 14.72 -1.73
CA ALA A 106 5.72 16.16 -1.80
C ALA A 106 6.79 16.96 -1.02
N HIS A 107 7.37 16.34 0.04
CA HIS A 107 8.39 16.94 0.91
C HIS A 107 9.78 17.04 0.25
N ARG A 108 10.69 17.84 0.84
CA ARG A 108 12.07 18.01 0.34
C ARG A 108 12.83 16.69 0.19
N THR A 109 12.60 15.75 1.11
CA THR A 109 13.21 14.41 1.09
C THR A 109 12.86 13.65 -0.20
N GLY A 110 11.57 13.56 -0.54
CA GLY A 110 11.14 12.89 -1.77
C GLY A 110 11.65 13.57 -3.03
N ARG A 111 11.70 14.92 -3.03
CA ARG A 111 12.28 15.69 -4.15
C ARG A 111 13.77 15.41 -4.34
N SER A 112 14.55 15.35 -3.26
CA SER A 112 15.97 14.95 -3.33
C SER A 112 16.12 13.51 -3.80
N ALA A 113 15.29 12.58 -3.32
CA ALA A 113 15.31 11.19 -3.76
C ALA A 113 15.03 11.03 -5.26
N LEU A 114 14.10 11.81 -5.80
CA LEU A 114 13.81 11.85 -7.24
C LEU A 114 14.97 12.45 -8.04
N ALA A 115 15.52 13.57 -7.58
CA ALA A 115 16.63 14.25 -8.26
C ALA A 115 17.91 13.40 -8.30
N GLU A 116 18.13 12.59 -7.27
CA GLU A 116 19.35 11.77 -7.12
C GLU A 116 19.15 10.30 -7.50
N GLY A 117 17.93 9.90 -7.90
CA GLY A 117 17.63 8.58 -8.45
C GLY A 117 17.41 7.45 -7.44
N TRP A 118 17.31 7.75 -6.13
CA TRP A 118 17.05 6.76 -5.06
C TRP A 118 15.59 6.74 -4.58
N ALA A 119 14.69 7.38 -5.32
CA ALA A 119 13.25 7.40 -5.05
C ALA A 119 12.58 6.00 -4.96
N PRO A 120 12.90 5.02 -5.83
CA PRO A 120 12.34 3.68 -5.72
C PRO A 120 12.61 3.00 -4.37
N GLU A 121 13.84 3.14 -3.87
CA GLU A 121 14.27 2.56 -2.59
C GLU A 121 13.61 3.29 -1.41
N LEU A 122 13.42 4.61 -1.52
CA LEU A 122 12.64 5.37 -0.54
C LEU A 122 11.19 4.90 -0.49
N LEU A 123 10.55 4.69 -1.65
CA LEU A 123 9.18 4.21 -1.73
C LEU A 123 9.03 2.85 -1.04
N ASP A 124 9.93 1.92 -1.33
CA ASP A 124 9.92 0.58 -0.72
C ASP A 124 10.16 0.65 0.80
N GLN A 125 11.05 1.54 1.26
CA GLN A 125 11.27 1.77 2.70
C GLN A 125 10.04 2.34 3.42
N VAL A 126 9.36 3.32 2.82
CA VAL A 126 8.15 3.92 3.41
C VAL A 126 6.99 2.91 3.43
N ARG A 127 6.89 2.05 2.40
CA ARG A 127 5.92 0.94 2.39
C ARG A 127 6.18 -0.07 3.51
N LYS A 128 7.44 -0.40 3.74
CA LYS A 128 7.85 -1.35 4.78
C LYS A 128 7.64 -0.81 6.19
N THR A 129 8.05 0.44 6.43
CA THR A 129 8.06 1.03 7.78
C THR A 129 6.77 1.76 8.15
N ARG A 130 6.00 2.23 7.15
CA ARG A 130 4.79 3.05 7.31
C ARG A 130 5.01 4.29 8.18
N ARG A 131 6.21 4.86 8.13
CA ARG A 131 6.61 6.06 8.86
C ARG A 131 7.13 7.11 7.90
N PHE A 132 6.98 8.38 8.29
CA PHE A 132 7.68 9.45 7.61
C PHE A 132 9.19 9.28 7.89
N PRO A 133 10.05 9.24 6.87
CA PRO A 133 11.47 9.01 7.03
C PRO A 133 12.12 10.22 7.70
N ASN A 134 12.98 9.98 8.71
CA ASN A 134 13.87 10.99 9.26
C ASN A 134 15.20 11.01 8.50
N ASP A 135 16.09 11.94 8.83
CA ASP A 135 17.37 12.13 8.12
C ASP A 135 18.26 10.89 8.17
N ASP A 136 18.30 10.17 9.30
CA ASP A 136 19.08 8.92 9.44
C ASP A 136 18.56 7.83 8.50
N VAL A 137 17.24 7.64 8.42
CA VAL A 137 16.62 6.70 7.47
C VAL A 137 16.91 7.11 6.03
N CYS A 138 16.88 8.40 5.72
CA CYS A 138 17.20 8.89 4.38
C CYS A 138 18.66 8.60 4.01
N ALA A 139 19.60 8.86 4.93
CA ALA A 139 21.02 8.56 4.73
C ALA A 139 21.25 7.06 4.52
N PHE A 140 20.59 6.23 5.33
CA PHE A 140 20.64 4.76 5.18
C PHE A 140 20.12 4.30 3.82
N VAL A 141 18.91 4.73 3.42
CA VAL A 141 18.31 4.35 2.14
C VAL A 141 19.18 4.79 0.97
N ARG A 142 19.67 6.03 0.99
CA ARG A 142 20.57 6.58 -0.02
C ARG A 142 21.86 5.77 -0.15
N SER A 143 22.43 5.33 0.98
CA SER A 143 23.62 4.48 0.98
C SER A 143 23.35 3.10 0.38
N GLN A 144 22.20 2.49 0.64
CA GLN A 144 21.82 1.20 0.07
C GLN A 144 21.54 1.31 -1.44
N ALA A 145 20.90 2.40 -1.87
CA ALA A 145 20.53 2.63 -3.26
C ALA A 145 21.73 2.92 -4.18
N ARG A 146 22.90 3.29 -3.63
CA ARG A 146 24.04 3.77 -4.41
C ARG A 146 24.46 2.80 -5.51
N GLY A 147 24.56 1.50 -5.20
CA GLY A 147 24.95 0.48 -6.19
C GLY A 147 23.94 0.35 -7.33
N ASP A 148 22.65 0.43 -7.01
CA ASP A 148 21.60 0.36 -8.02
C ASP A 148 21.53 1.64 -8.87
N VAL A 149 21.73 2.82 -8.27
CA VAL A 149 21.83 4.09 -9.00
C VAL A 149 23.02 4.08 -9.97
N GLU A 150 24.19 3.64 -9.51
CA GLU A 150 25.40 3.53 -10.35
C GLU A 150 25.23 2.50 -11.47
N ARG A 151 24.58 1.35 -11.17
CA ARG A 151 24.23 0.34 -12.17
C ARG A 151 23.30 0.91 -13.24
N ALA A 152 22.23 1.59 -12.84
CA ALA A 152 21.27 2.20 -13.76
C ALA A 152 21.95 3.24 -14.67
N ALA A 153 22.78 4.12 -14.10
CA ALA A 153 23.53 5.10 -14.88
C ALA A 153 24.49 4.45 -15.89
N THR A 154 25.12 3.33 -15.52
CA THR A 154 26.01 2.58 -16.42
C THR A 154 25.24 1.92 -17.56
N LEU A 155 24.10 1.28 -17.26
CA LEU A 155 23.28 0.60 -18.27
C LEU A 155 22.64 1.59 -19.25
N ARG A 156 22.12 2.73 -18.77
CA ARG A 156 21.57 3.80 -19.61
C ARG A 156 22.62 4.36 -20.57
N ARG A 157 23.81 4.68 -20.05
CA ARG A 157 24.93 5.16 -20.87
C ARG A 157 25.30 4.16 -21.97
N ARG A 158 25.33 2.86 -21.65
CA ARG A 158 25.59 1.81 -22.65
C ARG A 158 24.54 1.80 -23.75
N GLN A 159 23.25 1.86 -23.40
CA GLN A 159 22.16 1.95 -24.39
C GLN A 159 22.25 3.20 -25.26
N GLU A 160 22.52 4.37 -24.67
CA GLU A 160 22.65 5.64 -25.39
C GLU A 160 23.79 5.62 -26.42
N THR A 161 24.89 4.94 -26.08
CA THR A 161 26.04 4.74 -27.00
C THR A 161 25.82 3.64 -28.04
N GLY A 162 24.62 3.04 -28.11
CA GLY A 162 24.29 1.96 -29.04
C GLY A 162 24.84 0.59 -28.67
N GLY A 163 25.28 0.40 -27.42
CA GLY A 163 25.76 -0.87 -26.91
C GLY A 163 24.62 -1.85 -26.61
N CYS A 164 24.84 -3.14 -26.88
CA CYS A 164 23.88 -4.19 -26.51
C CYS A 164 23.90 -4.44 -25.00
N LEU A 165 22.72 -4.48 -24.39
CA LEU A 165 22.54 -5.00 -23.02
C LEU A 165 22.21 -6.50 -23.08
N SER A 166 22.56 -7.22 -22.01
CA SER A 166 21.99 -8.55 -21.80
C SER A 166 20.49 -8.45 -21.53
N ASP A 167 19.73 -9.50 -21.84
CA ASP A 167 18.29 -9.54 -21.56
C ASP A 167 17.99 -9.31 -20.08
N ALA A 168 18.83 -9.84 -19.20
CA ALA A 168 18.72 -9.66 -17.75
C ALA A 168 18.94 -8.21 -17.32
N ASP A 169 19.92 -7.52 -17.90
CA ASP A 169 20.19 -6.11 -17.60
C ASP A 169 19.11 -5.18 -18.18
N ALA A 170 18.64 -5.46 -19.39
CA ALA A 170 17.54 -4.73 -20.00
C ALA A 170 16.25 -4.87 -19.17
N ALA A 171 15.90 -6.09 -18.76
CA ALA A 171 14.73 -6.35 -17.90
C ALA A 171 14.87 -5.75 -16.49
N TRP A 172 16.08 -5.69 -15.94
CA TRP A 172 16.33 -5.02 -14.66
C TRP A 172 16.15 -3.50 -14.80
N LEU A 173 16.72 -2.90 -15.84
CA LEU A 173 16.64 -1.46 -16.07
C LEU A 173 15.20 -1.02 -16.34
N TYR A 174 14.47 -1.76 -17.18
CA TYR A 174 13.06 -1.51 -17.46
C TYR A 174 12.20 -1.48 -16.18
N ARG A 175 12.33 -2.50 -15.31
CA ARG A 175 11.61 -2.55 -14.03
C ARG A 175 11.98 -1.39 -13.10
N ARG A 176 13.23 -0.93 -13.13
CA ARG A 176 13.65 0.23 -12.35
C ARG A 176 13.01 1.50 -12.89
N GLU A 177 13.00 1.70 -14.20
CA GLU A 177 12.41 2.86 -14.86
C GLU A 177 10.90 2.94 -14.60
N GLU A 178 10.19 1.80 -14.64
CA GLU A 178 8.78 1.75 -14.23
C GLU A 178 8.57 2.24 -12.80
N LYS A 179 9.44 1.84 -11.85
CA LYS A 179 9.37 2.32 -10.46
C LYS A 179 9.71 3.81 -10.35
N GLU A 180 10.67 4.31 -11.13
CA GLU A 180 11.04 5.73 -11.13
C GLU A 180 9.90 6.60 -11.67
N VAL A 181 9.29 6.21 -12.80
CA VAL A 181 8.10 6.85 -13.38
C VAL A 181 6.97 6.87 -12.37
N LEU A 182 6.73 5.75 -11.69
CA LEU A 182 5.73 5.66 -10.64
C LEU A 182 6.03 6.66 -9.50
N CYS A 183 7.26 6.74 -9.02
CA CYS A 183 7.62 7.71 -7.97
C CYS A 183 7.42 9.16 -8.43
N GLN A 184 7.72 9.47 -9.69
CA GLN A 184 7.46 10.79 -10.27
C GLN A 184 5.96 11.10 -10.30
N GLN A 185 5.14 10.16 -10.79
CA GLN A 185 3.68 10.29 -10.80
C GLN A 185 3.13 10.52 -9.39
N ILE A 186 3.68 9.85 -8.36
CA ILE A 186 3.24 10.04 -6.96
C ILE A 186 3.52 11.49 -6.54
N ALA A 187 4.70 12.00 -6.86
CA ALA A 187 5.13 13.35 -6.46
C ALA A 187 4.30 14.45 -7.12
N VAL A 188 3.87 14.26 -8.37
CA VAL A 188 2.99 15.21 -9.07
C VAL A 188 1.50 14.97 -8.80
N GLY A 189 1.15 13.96 -8.00
CA GLY A 189 -0.25 13.62 -7.68
C GLY A 189 -1.01 12.97 -8.84
N GLN A 190 -0.32 12.42 -9.84
CA GLN A 190 -0.91 11.79 -11.02
C GLN A 190 -1.12 10.28 -10.87
N VAL A 191 -0.68 9.64 -9.79
CA VAL A 191 -0.99 8.21 -9.61
C VAL A 191 -2.46 8.03 -9.27
N ALA A 192 -3.11 7.26 -10.13
CA ALA A 192 -4.53 7.00 -10.11
C ALA A 192 -4.90 6.00 -9.02
#